data_AF-A0A919IVJ9-F1
#
_entry.id   AF-A0A919IVJ9-F1
#
_cell.length_a   1.000
_cell.length_b   1.000
_cell.length_c   1.000
_cell.angle_alpha   90.00
_cell.angle_beta   90.00
_cell.angle_gamma   90.00
#
_symmetry.space_group_name_H-M   'P 1'
#
loop_
_entity.id
_entity.type
_entity.pdbx_description
1 polymer ?
#
loop_
_entity_poly.entity_id
_entity_poly.type
_entity_poly.pdbx_seq_one_letter_code
_entity_poly.pdbx_strand_id
1 'polypeptide(L)'
;MPTFNNEEERAAWTLAESLQELANKMMHQAEAALETWKLGKEMNRLRCERRGISASDAEIRWAGSANSKNALTDNSFHVGLATMYFSAAQASYSRALYLRSRSAG
;
A
#
# COMPACT_ATOMS: atom_id res chain seq x y z
N MET A 1 -18.14 -20.26 -2.14
CA MET A 1 -18.55 -19.52 -0.95
C MET A 1 -18.18 -20.34 0.26
N PRO A 2 -17.45 -19.81 1.25
CA PRO A 2 -17.22 -20.52 2.51
C PRO A 2 -18.56 -20.88 3.15
N THR A 3 -18.70 -22.12 3.64
CA THR A 3 -19.83 -22.48 4.51
C THR A 3 -19.57 -21.86 5.87
N PHE A 4 -20.49 -21.04 6.37
CA PHE A 4 -20.41 -20.38 7.68
C PHE A 4 -21.35 -21.08 8.67
N ASN A 5 -20.93 -21.22 9.92
CA ASN A 5 -21.69 -21.91 10.95
C ASN A 5 -22.69 -20.98 11.65
N ASN A 6 -22.42 -19.67 11.67
CA ASN A 6 -23.30 -18.66 12.25
C ASN A 6 -23.11 -17.28 11.61
N GLU A 7 -24.00 -16.34 11.95
CA GLU A 7 -24.00 -15.01 11.37
C GLU A 7 -22.83 -14.13 11.84
N GLU A 8 -22.35 -14.34 13.07
CA GLU A 8 -21.19 -13.61 13.58
C GLU A 8 -19.91 -13.97 12.83
N GLU A 9 -19.72 -15.25 12.49
CA GLU A 9 -18.63 -15.74 11.66
C GLU A 9 -18.68 -15.11 10.27
N ARG A 10 -19.87 -15.13 9.63
CA ARG A 10 -20.09 -14.52 8.31
C ARG A 10 -19.78 -13.03 8.34
N ALA A 11 -20.23 -12.31 9.36
CA ALA A 11 -20.00 -10.87 9.51
C ALA A 11 -18.51 -10.57 9.68
N ALA A 12 -17.81 -11.31 10.54
CA ALA A 12 -16.37 -11.17 10.73
C ALA A 12 -15.57 -11.48 9.45
N TRP A 13 -15.96 -12.52 8.72
CA TRP A 13 -15.34 -12.87 7.43
C TRP A 13 -15.58 -11.78 6.39
N THR A 14 -16.81 -11.29 6.27
CA THR A 14 -17.16 -10.24 5.29
C THR A 14 -16.42 -8.94 5.56
N LEU A 15 -16.27 -8.56 6.84
CA LEU A 15 -15.46 -7.41 7.23
C LEU A 15 -13.97 -7.63 6.91
N ALA A 16 -13.45 -8.83 7.10
CA ALA A 16 -12.06 -9.15 6.76
C ALA A 16 -11.80 -8.97 5.27
N GLU A 17 -12.67 -9.50 4.40
CA GLU A 17 -12.56 -9.34 2.95
C GLU A 17 -12.60 -7.88 2.50
N SER A 18 -13.50 -7.07 3.07
CA SER A 18 -13.60 -5.66 2.70
C SER A 18 -12.38 -4.84 3.13
N LEU A 19 -11.82 -5.13 4.30
CA LEU A 19 -10.56 -4.53 4.78
C LEU A 19 -9.37 -4.98 3.93
N GLN A 20 -9.32 -6.26 3.54
CA GLN A 20 -8.30 -6.80 2.64
C GLN A 20 -8.34 -6.10 1.27
N GLU A 21 -9.53 -5.87 0.72
CA GLU A 21 -9.71 -5.14 -0.53
C GLU A 21 -9.24 -3.68 -0.42
N LEU A 22 -9.56 -3.00 0.68
CA LEU A 22 -9.07 -1.65 0.95
C LEU A 22 -7.55 -1.61 1.08
N ALA A 23 -6.96 -2.59 1.77
CA ALA A 23 -5.52 -2.69 1.91
C ALA A 23 -4.82 -2.83 0.55
N ASN A 24 -5.32 -3.71 -0.32
CA ASN A 24 -4.82 -3.88 -1.68
C ASN A 24 -4.94 -2.59 -2.51
N LYS A 25 -6.09 -1.89 -2.43
CA LYS A 25 -6.27 -0.60 -3.10
C LYS A 25 -5.23 0.42 -2.65
N MET A 26 -4.94 0.50 -1.35
CA MET A 26 -3.92 1.41 -0.83
C MET A 26 -2.52 1.00 -1.28
N MET A 27 -2.20 -0.30 -1.32
CA MET A 27 -0.91 -0.76 -1.82
C MET A 27 -0.70 -0.39 -3.30
N HIS A 28 -1.73 -0.53 -4.13
CA HIS A 28 -1.65 -0.10 -5.53
C HIS A 28 -1.43 1.41 -5.68
N GLN A 29 -2.05 2.24 -4.83
CA GLN A 29 -1.77 3.68 -4.82
C GLN A 29 -0.33 3.98 -4.40
N ALA A 30 0.19 3.25 -3.41
CA ALA A 30 1.60 3.35 -3.02
C ALA A 30 2.55 2.99 -4.16
N GLU A 31 2.28 1.90 -4.87
CA GLU A 31 3.04 1.45 -6.04
C GLU A 31 3.02 2.52 -7.14
N ALA A 32 1.85 3.09 -7.45
CA ALA A 32 1.72 4.15 -8.46
C ALA A 32 2.53 5.41 -8.09
N ALA A 33 2.52 5.81 -6.81
CA ALA A 33 3.33 6.93 -6.33
C ALA A 33 4.84 6.64 -6.47
N LEU A 34 5.26 5.41 -6.16
CA LEU A 34 6.66 5.00 -6.31
C LEU A 34 7.10 4.95 -7.78
N GLU A 35 6.26 4.46 -8.69
CA GLU A 35 6.55 4.48 -10.13
C GLU A 35 6.66 5.91 -10.66
N THR A 36 5.79 6.82 -10.21
CA THR A 36 5.89 8.25 -10.50
C THR A 36 7.24 8.82 -10.05
N TRP A 37 7.70 8.42 -8.85
CA TRP A 37 9.01 8.83 -8.34
C TRP A 37 10.17 8.31 -9.21
N LYS A 38 10.15 7.03 -9.59
CA LYS A 38 11.18 6.40 -10.43
C LYS A 38 11.26 7.06 -11.81
N LEU A 39 10.11 7.25 -12.46
CA LEU A 39 10.02 7.93 -13.75
C LEU A 39 10.55 9.36 -13.66
N GLY A 40 10.14 10.10 -12.63
CA GLY A 40 10.62 11.46 -12.37
C GLY A 40 12.14 11.53 -12.19
N LYS A 41 12.71 10.58 -11.44
CA LYS A 41 14.17 10.45 -11.26
C LYS A 41 14.88 10.27 -12.61
N GLU A 42 14.41 9.34 -13.43
CA GLU A 42 15.01 9.04 -14.73
C GLU A 42 14.92 10.21 -15.71
N MET A 43 13.76 10.88 -15.76
CA MET A 43 13.58 12.07 -16.57
C MET A 43 14.50 13.22 -16.11
N ASN A 44 14.71 13.38 -14.80
CA ASN A 44 15.65 14.36 -14.29
C ASN A 44 17.10 14.02 -14.64
N ARG A 45 17.48 12.73 -14.54
CA ARG A 45 18.80 12.24 -14.95
C ARG A 45 19.11 12.60 -16.40
N LEU A 46 18.21 12.26 -17.33
CA LEU A 46 18.36 12.55 -18.76
C LEU A 46 18.44 14.06 -19.05
N ARG A 47 17.66 14.89 -18.34
CA ARG A 47 17.71 16.35 -18.49
C ARG A 47 19.03 16.94 -18.01
N CYS A 48 19.57 16.41 -16.91
CA CYS A 48 20.85 16.84 -16.34
C CYS A 48 22.02 16.42 -17.24
N GLU A 49 22.00 15.19 -17.74
CA GLU A 49 23.00 14.64 -18.66
C GLU A 49 23.12 15.50 -19.93
N ARG A 50 21.99 15.89 -20.54
CA ARG A 50 21.97 16.81 -21.70
C ARG A 50 22.55 18.20 -21.41
N ARG A 51 22.66 18.59 -20.14
CA ARG A 51 23.24 19.87 -19.69
C ARG A 51 24.68 19.72 -19.16
N GLY A 52 25.27 18.54 -19.28
CA GLY A 52 26.61 18.24 -18.73
C GLY A 52 26.66 18.25 -17.20
N ILE A 53 25.51 18.11 -16.53
CA ILE A 53 25.44 18.03 -15.06
C ILE A 53 25.78 16.61 -14.63
N SER A 54 26.60 16.48 -13.59
CA SER A 54 27.03 15.20 -13.05
C SER A 54 25.84 14.36 -12.54
N ALA A 55 26.00 13.03 -12.52
CA ALA A 55 24.96 12.14 -12.01
C ALA A 55 24.63 12.41 -10.54
N SER A 56 25.63 12.70 -9.69
CA SER A 56 25.37 12.98 -8.26
C SER A 56 24.61 14.30 -8.09
N ASP A 57 24.94 15.35 -8.85
CA ASP A 57 24.19 16.61 -8.82
C ASP A 57 22.75 16.42 -9.31
N ALA A 58 22.55 15.56 -10.32
CA ALA A 58 21.22 15.20 -10.78
C ALA A 58 20.41 14.52 -9.67
N GLU A 59 21.02 13.61 -8.91
CA GLU A 59 20.37 12.95 -7.77
C GLU A 59 20.02 13.94 -6.65
N ILE A 60 20.94 14.84 -6.28
CA ILE A 60 20.69 15.89 -5.28
C ILE A 60 19.52 16.77 -5.71
N ARG A 61 19.49 17.20 -6.99
CA ARG A 61 18.41 18.01 -7.55
C ARG A 61 17.07 17.28 -7.52
N TRP A 62 17.06 16.00 -7.91
CA TRP A 62 15.85 15.19 -7.86
C TRP A 62 15.33 15.06 -6.44
N ALA A 63 16.19 14.63 -5.50
CA ALA A 63 15.83 14.46 -4.10
C ALA A 63 15.32 15.75 -3.45
N GLY A 64 15.90 16.90 -3.84
CA GLY A 64 15.47 18.22 -3.36
C GLY A 64 14.13 18.70 -3.93
N SER A 65 13.69 18.14 -5.07
CA SER A 65 12.50 18.60 -5.79
C SER A 65 11.19 18.34 -5.04
N ALA A 66 10.21 19.22 -5.24
CA ALA A 66 8.87 19.05 -4.69
C ALA A 66 8.21 17.75 -5.19
N ASN A 67 8.38 17.42 -6.48
CA ASN A 67 7.82 16.21 -7.07
C ASN A 67 8.36 14.93 -6.40
N SER A 68 9.66 14.87 -6.14
CA SER A 68 10.26 13.74 -5.40
C SER A 68 9.67 13.62 -4.01
N LYS A 69 9.62 14.73 -3.26
CA LYS A 69 9.12 14.74 -1.88
C LYS A 69 7.66 14.35 -1.79
N ASN A 70 6.82 14.87 -2.70
CA ASN A 70 5.40 14.56 -2.74
C ASN A 70 5.18 13.08 -3.05
N ALA A 71 5.85 12.54 -4.09
CA ALA A 71 5.70 11.12 -4.44
C ALA A 71 6.14 10.17 -3.32
N LEU A 72 7.21 10.51 -2.58
CA LEU A 72 7.64 9.72 -1.41
C LEU A 72 6.66 9.85 -0.22
N THR A 73 6.08 11.04 -0.04
CA THR A 73 5.07 11.28 1.00
C THR A 73 3.80 10.47 0.72
N ASP A 74 3.30 10.53 -0.51
CA ASP A 74 2.11 9.81 -0.95
C ASP A 74 2.34 8.29 -0.86
N ASN A 75 3.50 7.81 -1.31
CA ASN A 75 3.88 6.40 -1.15
C ASN A 75 3.86 5.98 0.33
N SER A 76 4.54 6.72 1.20
CA SER A 76 4.63 6.39 2.63
C SER A 76 3.25 6.42 3.31
N PHE A 77 2.41 7.40 2.96
CA PHE A 77 1.05 7.50 3.46
C PHE A 77 0.21 6.28 3.07
N HIS A 78 0.22 5.91 1.78
CA HIS A 78 -0.54 4.77 1.29
C HIS A 78 -0.02 3.43 1.81
N VAL A 79 1.29 3.25 1.99
CA VAL A 79 1.86 2.07 2.67
C VAL A 79 1.37 1.98 4.11
N GLY A 80 1.33 3.11 4.83
CA GLY A 80 0.80 3.16 6.20
C GLY A 80 -0.66 2.72 6.26
N LEU A 81 -1.51 3.24 5.37
CA LEU A 81 -2.91 2.82 5.28
C LEU A 81 -3.07 1.36 4.90
N ALA A 82 -2.31 0.88 3.92
CA ALA A 82 -2.33 -0.53 3.50
C ALA A 82 -1.97 -1.45 4.68
N THR A 83 -0.91 -1.12 5.42
CA THR A 83 -0.47 -1.88 6.60
C THR A 83 -1.54 -1.93 7.69
N MET A 84 -2.18 -0.79 7.96
CA MET A 84 -3.27 -0.71 8.93
C MET A 84 -4.45 -1.59 8.52
N TYR A 85 -4.91 -1.48 7.27
CA TYR A 85 -6.04 -2.27 6.78
C TYR A 85 -5.71 -3.77 6.71
N PHE A 86 -4.50 -4.17 6.30
CA PHE A 86 -4.07 -5.56 6.34
C PHE A 86 -4.10 -6.13 7.76
N SER A 87 -3.60 -5.37 8.74
CA SER A 87 -3.60 -5.79 10.15
C SER A 87 -5.03 -5.95 10.68
N ALA A 88 -5.93 -5.02 10.33
CA ALA A 88 -7.34 -5.09 10.69
C ALA A 88 -8.08 -6.27 10.01
N ALA A 89 -7.75 -6.56 8.75
CA ALA A 89 -8.26 -7.72 8.03
C ALA A 89 -7.83 -9.03 8.70
N GLN A 90 -6.54 -9.16 9.05
CA GLN A 90 -6.00 -10.33 9.75
C GLN A 90 -6.68 -10.55 11.11
N ALA A 91 -6.92 -9.50 11.88
CA ALA A 91 -7.65 -9.60 13.14
C ALA A 91 -9.09 -10.10 12.92
N SER A 92 -9.77 -9.61 11.88
CA SER A 92 -11.13 -10.01 11.53
C SER A 92 -11.20 -11.47 11.04
N TYR A 93 -10.25 -11.91 10.21
CA TYR A 93 -10.13 -13.33 9.83
C TYR A 93 -9.89 -14.22 11.05
N SER A 94 -8.99 -13.81 11.95
CA SER A 94 -8.72 -14.56 13.19
C SER A 94 -9.98 -14.71 14.04
N ARG A 95 -10.79 -13.65 14.14
CA ARG A 95 -12.09 -13.70 14.81
C ARG A 95 -13.07 -14.65 14.12
N ALA A 96 -13.17 -14.63 12.79
CA ALA A 96 -14.03 -15.55 12.05
C ALA A 96 -13.61 -17.01 12.29
N LEU A 97 -12.32 -17.32 12.24
CA LEU A 97 -11.79 -18.66 12.52
C LEU A 97 -12.07 -19.11 13.96
N TYR A 98 -11.99 -18.20 14.93
CA TYR A 98 -12.34 -18.49 16.32
C TYR A 98 -13.84 -18.81 16.49
N LEU A 99 -14.73 -18.07 15.82
CA LEU A 99 -16.17 -18.32 15.86
C LEU A 99 -16.55 -19.65 15.18
N ARG A 100 -15.83 -20.01 14.11
CA ARG A 100 -15.95 -21.30 13.45
C ARG A 100 -15.56 -22.46 14.37
N SER A 101 -14.42 -22.36 15.06
CA SER A 101 -13.97 -23.44 15.96
C SER A 101 -14.89 -23.61 17.16
N ARG A 102 -15.42 -22.51 17.72
CA ARG A 102 -16.38 -22.54 18.84
C ARG A 102 -17.73 -23.18 18.47
N SER A 103 -18.14 -23.10 17.21
CA SER A 103 -19.41 -23.68 16.74
C SER A 103 -19.28 -25.13 16.26
N ALA A 104 -18.06 -25.67 16.21
CA ALA A 104 -17.77 -27.05 15.83
C ALA A 104 -17.65 -28.02 17.02
N GLY A 105 -17.72 -27.52 18.26
CA GLY A 105 -17.75 -28.31 19.50
C GLY A 105 -19.07 -28.12 20.23
#